data_AF-A0ABD3FWK3-F1
#
_entry.id   AF-A0ABD3FWK3-F1
#
_cell.length_a   1.000
_cell.length_b   1.000
_cell.length_c   1.000
_cell.angle_alpha   90.00
_cell.angle_beta   90.00
_cell.angle_gamma   90.00
#
_symmetry.space_group_name_H-M   'P 1'
#
loop_
_entity.id
_entity.type
_entity.pdbx_description
1 polymer ?
#
loop_
_entity_poly.entity_id
_entity_poly.type
_entity_poly.pdbx_seq_one_letter_code
_entity_poly.pdbx_strand_id
1 'polypeptide(L)'
;MARRAESTGTLEWEQRHTQALRDTAESLQMGRATAHTLSMQAEQLGRSERVLDETQATVDMSKRVLRGMTWSGWFYNKFSTAPQLLVNKSANEIAMGFICPECKVMFESPDQLGMHYGSVHEKRGGGGSRNHEENRAGGGQVGRHQEQSQVAGNSKEDVHDKFLRDLEPQLVELKEQSLALGSALGTQNEQLGRLDSKIGRVHHDMKKVGIQANKLAGRKIPVVFRFRCAFQEVNTRRFLRDVEGEALLGADVVVDGCTFRAYTMGDDSDVWGFQSEKSSNFLGINRYGNLKVQGADFNSYEQFLVEAKTSTPLFCLSSYFGLGGWVTLRGPSNTNNLTIIRGTPENKAQAAHFRIVNLEEGLTTDQEN
;
A
#
# COMPACT_ATOMS: atom_id res chain seq x y z
N MET A 1 17.75 -54.12 40.86
CA MET A 1 17.12 -53.62 39.61
C MET A 1 16.54 -52.21 39.72
N ALA A 2 16.01 -51.77 40.87
CA ALA A 2 15.42 -50.43 41.04
C ALA A 2 16.36 -49.23 40.74
N ARG A 3 17.63 -49.26 41.20
CA ARG A 3 18.61 -48.16 40.95
C ARG A 3 18.96 -47.92 39.46
N ARG A 4 18.72 -48.90 38.59
CA ARG A 4 19.02 -48.80 37.15
C ARG A 4 17.88 -48.13 36.36
N ALA A 5 16.65 -48.18 36.90
CA ALA A 5 15.48 -47.52 36.32
C ALA A 5 15.37 -46.04 36.74
N GLU A 6 15.87 -45.67 37.93
CA GLU A 6 15.96 -44.27 38.36
C GLU A 6 17.01 -43.48 37.56
N SER A 7 18.16 -44.08 37.24
CA SER A 7 19.22 -43.41 36.47
C SER A 7 18.85 -43.15 35.01
N THR A 8 18.02 -44.00 34.41
CA THR A 8 17.54 -43.82 33.03
C THR A 8 16.53 -42.68 32.93
N GLY A 9 15.64 -42.54 33.93
CA GLY A 9 14.67 -41.44 33.96
C GLY A 9 15.30 -40.06 34.16
N THR A 10 16.40 -39.95 34.90
CA THR A 10 17.15 -38.69 35.07
C THR A 10 17.90 -38.29 33.80
N LEU A 11 18.50 -39.26 33.10
CA LEU A 11 19.20 -39.03 31.82
C LEU A 11 18.25 -38.60 30.70
N GLU A 12 17.09 -39.25 30.57
CA GLU A 12 16.06 -38.83 29.62
C GLU A 12 15.51 -37.43 29.93
N TRP A 13 15.38 -37.10 31.22
CA TRP A 13 14.93 -35.77 31.64
C TRP A 13 15.95 -34.68 31.33
N GLU A 14 17.24 -34.90 31.61
CA GLU A 14 18.32 -33.96 31.26
C GLU A 14 18.45 -33.76 29.74
N GLN A 15 18.22 -34.81 28.95
CA GLN A 15 18.18 -34.70 27.49
C GLN A 15 17.00 -33.83 27.03
N ARG A 16 15.79 -34.06 27.56
CA ARG A 16 14.61 -33.22 27.26
C ARG A 16 14.80 -31.77 27.71
N HIS A 17 15.43 -31.56 28.86
CA HIS A 17 15.79 -30.24 29.39
C HIS A 17 16.70 -29.48 28.43
N THR A 18 17.80 -30.12 28.02
CA THR A 18 18.76 -29.53 27.09
C THR A 18 18.13 -29.29 25.73
N GLN A 19 17.23 -30.16 25.29
CA GLN A 19 16.50 -29.99 24.05
C GLN A 19 15.54 -28.79 24.10
N ALA A 20 14.72 -28.67 25.16
CA ALA A 20 13.76 -27.56 25.29
C ALA A 20 14.45 -26.19 25.33
N LEU A 21 15.58 -26.08 26.03
CA LEU A 21 16.37 -24.84 26.05
C LEU A 21 16.98 -24.53 24.67
N ARG A 22 17.44 -25.56 23.93
CA ARG A 22 17.94 -25.38 22.57
C ARG A 22 16.83 -24.93 21.62
N ASP A 23 15.67 -25.58 21.67
CA ASP A 23 14.52 -25.25 20.82
C ASP A 23 14.04 -23.82 21.10
N THR A 24 14.04 -23.39 22.37
CA THR A 24 13.68 -22.02 22.76
C THR A 24 14.71 -21.00 22.29
N ALA A 25 16.00 -21.30 22.44
CA ALA A 25 17.08 -20.44 21.95
C ALA A 25 17.07 -20.32 20.42
N GLU A 26 16.81 -21.42 19.70
CA GLU A 26 16.65 -21.42 18.25
C GLU A 26 15.42 -20.60 17.83
N SER A 27 14.30 -20.74 18.54
CA SER A 27 13.09 -19.95 18.30
C SER A 27 13.34 -18.45 18.50
N LEU A 28 14.09 -18.06 19.54
CA LEU A 28 14.50 -16.67 19.77
C LEU A 28 15.43 -16.16 18.66
N GLN A 29 16.39 -16.98 18.21
CA GLN A 29 17.26 -16.60 17.10
C GLN A 29 16.47 -16.40 15.81
N MET A 30 15.51 -17.27 15.53
CA MET A 30 14.60 -17.15 14.39
C MET A 30 13.70 -15.92 14.52
N GLY A 31 13.19 -15.62 15.73
CA GLY A 31 12.43 -14.42 16.03
C GLY A 31 13.22 -13.14 15.76
N ARG A 32 14.48 -13.07 16.20
CA ARG A 32 15.40 -11.95 15.93
C ARG A 32 15.68 -11.78 14.42
N ALA A 33 15.94 -12.88 13.72
CA ALA A 33 16.16 -12.86 12.27
C ALA A 33 14.90 -12.41 11.50
N THR A 34 13.73 -12.82 11.96
CA THR A 34 12.44 -12.39 11.41
C THR A 34 12.21 -10.91 11.65
N ALA A 35 12.48 -10.41 12.87
CA ALA A 35 12.37 -8.99 13.21
C ALA A 35 13.29 -8.12 12.34
N HIS A 36 14.53 -8.57 12.11
CA HIS A 36 15.46 -7.91 11.21
C HIS A 36 14.92 -7.86 9.76
N THR A 37 14.37 -8.96 9.27
CA THR A 37 13.74 -9.02 7.93
C THR A 37 12.55 -8.07 7.84
N LEU A 38 11.68 -8.03 8.85
CA LEU A 38 10.56 -7.08 8.89
C LEU A 38 11.05 -5.63 8.90
N SER A 39 12.11 -5.32 9.64
CA SER A 39 12.71 -3.97 9.62
C SER A 39 13.17 -3.58 8.21
N MET A 40 13.85 -4.48 7.49
CA MET A 40 14.26 -4.25 6.11
C MET A 40 13.07 -4.06 5.17
N GLN A 41 12.01 -4.86 5.32
CA GLN A 41 10.78 -4.73 4.54
C GLN A 41 10.05 -3.40 4.82
N ALA A 42 9.99 -2.96 6.08
CA ALA A 42 9.42 -1.66 6.43
C ALA A 42 10.18 -0.51 5.77
N GLU A 43 11.52 -0.59 5.70
CA GLU A 43 12.33 0.40 4.99
C GLU A 43 12.05 0.39 3.48
N GLN A 44 11.93 -0.79 2.88
CA GLN A 44 11.57 -0.94 1.46
C GLN A 44 10.19 -0.32 1.17
N LEU A 45 9.18 -0.59 2.00
CA LEU A 45 7.85 0.02 1.89
C LEU A 45 7.93 1.55 2.02
N GLY A 46 8.74 2.05 2.96
CA GLY A 46 8.98 3.48 3.12
C GLY A 46 9.63 4.13 1.90
N ARG A 47 10.58 3.45 1.24
CA ARG A 47 11.18 3.91 -0.03
C ARG A 47 10.14 3.92 -1.15
N SER A 48 9.35 2.86 -1.29
CA SER A 48 8.26 2.78 -2.27
C SER A 48 7.22 3.88 -2.06
N GLU A 49 6.87 4.20 -0.83
CA GLU A 49 5.92 5.26 -0.50
C GLU A 49 6.39 6.63 -0.98
N ARG A 50 7.69 6.96 -0.75
CA ARG A 50 8.31 8.20 -1.23
C ARG A 50 8.32 8.30 -2.75
N VAL A 51 8.70 7.21 -3.44
CA VAL A 51 8.68 7.17 -4.92
C VAL A 51 7.27 7.41 -5.44
N LEU A 52 6.24 6.87 -4.77
CA LEU A 52 4.85 7.16 -5.13
C LEU A 52 4.43 8.59 -4.84
N ASP A 53 4.93 9.24 -3.78
CA ASP A 53 4.68 10.68 -3.55
C ASP A 53 5.29 11.53 -4.67
N GLU A 54 6.54 11.25 -5.03
CA GLU A 54 7.23 11.95 -6.12
C GLU A 54 6.52 11.74 -7.46
N THR A 55 6.08 10.52 -7.74
CA THR A 55 5.31 10.19 -8.95
C THR A 55 3.97 10.93 -8.95
N GLN A 56 3.23 10.93 -7.83
CA GLN A 56 1.97 11.66 -7.72
C GLN A 56 2.18 13.17 -7.96
N ALA A 57 3.18 13.77 -7.33
CA ALA A 57 3.50 15.19 -7.50
C ALA A 57 3.86 15.52 -8.96
N THR A 58 4.62 14.64 -9.61
CA THR A 58 4.96 14.76 -11.03
C THR A 58 3.72 14.67 -11.91
N VAL A 59 2.85 13.69 -11.67
CA VAL A 59 1.59 13.51 -12.42
C VAL A 59 0.67 14.72 -12.24
N ASP A 60 0.56 15.28 -11.04
CA ASP A 60 -0.24 16.47 -10.78
C ASP A 60 0.32 17.71 -11.46
N MET A 61 1.64 17.84 -11.54
CA MET A 61 2.29 18.88 -12.33
C MET A 61 2.00 18.69 -13.83
N SER A 62 2.10 17.47 -14.35
CA SER A 62 1.77 17.16 -15.75
C SER A 62 0.31 17.51 -16.07
N LYS A 63 -0.64 17.14 -15.21
CA LYS A 63 -2.05 17.54 -15.35
C LYS A 63 -2.20 19.06 -15.40
N ARG A 64 -1.51 19.78 -14.51
CA ARG A 64 -1.56 21.25 -14.47
C ARG A 64 -1.03 21.85 -15.78
N VAL A 65 0.11 21.35 -16.28
CA VAL A 65 0.71 21.81 -17.54
C VAL A 65 -0.23 21.51 -18.72
N LEU A 66 -0.69 20.27 -18.88
CA LEU A 66 -1.60 19.87 -19.95
C LEU A 66 -2.90 20.67 -19.91
N ARG A 67 -3.46 20.88 -18.73
CA ARG A 67 -4.63 21.76 -18.56
C ARG A 67 -4.32 23.20 -18.97
N GLY A 68 -3.14 23.71 -18.62
CA GLY A 68 -2.68 25.06 -18.98
C GLY A 68 -2.52 25.29 -20.48
N MET A 69 -2.41 24.23 -21.27
CA MET A 69 -2.38 24.30 -22.74
C MET A 69 -3.77 24.54 -23.35
N THR A 70 -4.84 24.46 -22.55
CA THR A 70 -6.21 24.81 -22.96
C THR A 70 -6.62 26.17 -22.39
N TRP A 71 -7.42 26.95 -23.13
CA TRP A 71 -7.83 28.30 -22.69
C TRP A 71 -8.57 28.31 -21.34
N SER A 72 -9.52 27.39 -21.15
CA SER A 72 -10.28 27.25 -19.90
C SER A 72 -9.41 26.75 -18.74
N GLY A 73 -8.46 25.86 -19.04
CA GLY A 73 -7.55 25.32 -18.05
C GLY A 73 -6.45 26.30 -17.62
N TRP A 74 -5.99 27.17 -18.51
CA TRP A 74 -5.12 28.30 -18.18
C TRP A 74 -5.77 29.23 -17.15
N PHE A 75 -7.05 29.57 -17.35
CA PHE A 75 -7.80 30.40 -16.40
C PHE A 75 -7.88 29.73 -15.03
N TYR A 76 -8.26 28.45 -14.96
CA TYR A 76 -8.29 27.72 -13.69
C TYR A 76 -6.90 27.65 -13.02
N ASN A 77 -5.84 27.41 -13.79
CA ASN A 77 -4.48 27.37 -13.26
C ASN A 77 -4.10 28.68 -12.57
N LYS A 78 -4.52 29.83 -13.12
CA LYS A 78 -4.24 31.14 -12.54
C LYS A 78 -4.85 31.33 -11.14
N PHE A 79 -5.97 30.67 -10.85
CA PHE A 79 -6.66 30.72 -9.55
C PHE A 79 -6.41 29.51 -8.65
N SER A 80 -5.58 28.56 -9.07
CA SER A 80 -5.26 27.37 -8.28
C SER A 80 -3.79 27.34 -7.89
N THR A 81 -3.52 27.00 -6.64
CA THR A 81 -2.16 26.80 -6.11
C THR A 81 -1.44 25.74 -6.93
N ALA A 82 -0.20 26.02 -7.31
CA ALA A 82 0.64 25.03 -7.99
C ALA A 82 0.94 23.86 -7.02
N PRO A 83 0.91 22.60 -7.50
CA PRO A 83 1.44 21.48 -6.74
C PRO A 83 2.88 21.82 -6.33
N GLN A 84 3.17 21.69 -5.04
CA GLN A 84 4.55 21.80 -4.57
C GLN A 84 5.25 20.51 -5.00
N LEU A 85 6.03 20.58 -6.07
CA LEU A 85 7.05 19.57 -6.27
C LEU A 85 7.99 19.70 -5.07
N LEU A 86 8.02 18.68 -4.22
CA LEU A 86 9.20 18.44 -3.40
C LEU A 86 10.30 18.08 -4.39
N VAL A 87 10.86 19.11 -5.04
CA VAL A 87 12.14 19.01 -5.72
C VAL A 87 13.12 18.79 -4.59
N ASN A 88 13.31 17.53 -4.22
CA ASN A 88 14.36 17.14 -3.31
C ASN A 88 15.67 17.35 -4.06
N LYS A 89 16.11 18.60 -4.10
CA LYS A 89 17.47 19.00 -4.44
C LYS A 89 18.31 18.81 -3.18
N SER A 90 18.42 17.57 -2.76
CA SER A 90 19.58 17.01 -2.09
C SER A 90 19.57 15.54 -2.55
N ALA A 91 20.59 15.02 -3.22
CA ALA A 91 21.86 14.78 -2.57
C ALA A 91 21.68 14.51 -1.07
N ASN A 92 20.69 13.70 -0.69
CA ASN A 92 20.82 12.85 0.49
C ASN A 92 21.84 11.77 0.11
N GLU A 93 23.08 12.22 -0.05
CA GLU A 93 24.19 11.61 0.63
C GLU A 93 23.65 11.20 2.00
N ILE A 94 23.69 9.90 2.23
CA ILE A 94 23.27 9.30 3.49
C ILE A 94 24.22 9.90 4.54
N ALA A 95 23.86 11.04 5.12
CA ALA A 95 24.42 11.54 6.36
C ALA A 95 23.87 10.65 7.48
N MET A 96 24.20 9.36 7.42
CA MET A 96 24.37 8.57 8.62
C MET A 96 25.51 9.29 9.33
N GLY A 97 25.17 10.14 10.31
CA GLY A 97 26.15 10.91 11.06
C GLY A 97 27.34 10.02 11.42
N PHE A 98 28.53 10.60 11.42
CA PHE A 98 29.74 9.86 11.71
C PHE A 98 29.69 9.46 13.19
N ILE A 99 29.44 8.17 13.48
CA ILE A 99 29.35 7.67 14.86
C ILE A 99 30.73 7.15 15.25
N CYS A 100 31.28 7.64 16.37
CA CYS A 100 32.45 7.02 16.98
C CYS A 100 32.03 5.66 17.60
N PRO A 101 32.58 4.52 17.14
CA PRO A 101 32.16 3.20 17.63
C PRO A 101 32.50 2.97 19.11
N GLU A 102 33.53 3.64 19.63
CA GLU A 102 33.97 3.50 21.02
C GLU A 102 33.14 4.35 21.98
N CYS A 103 32.77 5.57 21.58
CA CYS A 103 32.03 6.51 22.44
C CYS A 103 30.52 6.53 22.18
N LYS A 104 30.04 5.97 21.06
CA LYS A 104 28.65 6.01 20.60
C LYS A 104 28.06 7.43 20.49
N VAL A 105 28.92 8.43 20.24
CA VAL A 105 28.52 9.82 20.00
C VAL A 105 28.46 10.07 18.49
N MET A 106 27.44 10.79 18.05
CA MET A 106 27.18 11.11 16.64
C MET A 106 27.72 12.50 16.29
N PHE A 107 28.42 12.62 15.16
CA PHE A 107 28.98 13.86 14.65
C PHE A 107 28.37 14.25 13.30
N GLU A 108 28.26 15.56 13.06
CA GLU A 108 27.64 16.10 11.85
C GLU A 108 28.59 16.07 10.63
N SER A 109 29.89 15.93 10.85
CA SER A 109 30.90 15.88 9.78
C SER A 109 32.06 14.92 10.08
N PRO A 110 32.78 14.43 9.04
CA PRO A 110 33.94 13.57 9.24
C PRO A 110 35.10 14.31 9.94
N ASP A 111 35.21 15.62 9.75
CA ASP A 111 36.22 16.44 10.42
C ASP A 111 35.99 16.50 11.94
N GLN A 112 34.73 16.59 12.37
CA GLN A 112 34.38 16.53 13.79
C GLN A 112 34.70 15.16 14.40
N LEU A 113 34.43 14.07 13.67
CA LEU A 113 34.83 12.72 14.09
C LEU A 113 36.36 12.59 14.16
N GLY A 114 37.09 13.15 13.19
CA GLY A 114 38.56 13.14 13.17
C GLY A 114 39.17 13.89 14.35
N MET A 115 38.63 15.08 14.67
CA MET A 115 39.01 15.84 15.87
C MET A 115 38.70 15.09 17.17
N HIS A 116 37.57 14.39 17.23
CA HIS A 116 37.21 13.55 18.37
C HIS A 116 38.20 12.38 18.53
N TYR A 117 38.57 11.70 17.44
CA TYR A 117 39.59 10.65 17.46
C TYR A 117 40.96 11.16 17.96
N GLY A 118 41.43 12.28 17.43
CA GLY A 118 42.70 12.88 17.84
C GLY A 118 42.74 13.34 19.30
N SER A 119 41.60 13.75 19.86
CA SER A 119 41.52 14.24 21.25
C SER A 119 41.26 13.15 22.28
N VAL A 120 40.42 12.17 21.95
CA VAL A 120 39.95 11.14 22.90
C VAL A 120 40.72 9.82 22.75
N HIS A 121 41.11 9.45 21.54
CA HIS A 121 41.70 8.13 21.25
C HIS A 121 43.21 8.18 20.98
N GLU A 122 43.78 9.34 20.61
CA GLU A 122 45.20 9.44 20.23
C GLU A 122 46.17 9.69 21.40
N LYS A 123 45.68 9.81 22.64
CA LYS A 123 46.53 9.91 23.84
C LYS A 123 46.83 8.55 24.48
N ARG A 124 47.61 7.71 23.79
CA ARG A 124 48.46 6.69 24.44
C ARG A 124 49.50 6.10 23.48
N GLY A 125 50.46 6.92 23.09
CA GLY A 125 51.67 6.48 22.40
C GLY A 125 52.89 7.20 22.94
N GLY A 126 53.43 6.74 24.08
CA GLY A 126 54.80 7.03 24.49
C GLY A 126 54.97 7.74 25.84
N GLY A 127 55.58 7.03 26.79
CA GLY A 127 56.34 7.67 27.88
C GLY A 127 56.16 7.10 29.28
N GLY A 128 56.88 6.02 29.60
CA GLY A 128 57.67 5.94 30.84
C GLY A 128 57.03 5.43 32.15
N SER A 129 57.49 4.24 32.56
CA SER A 129 58.06 3.92 33.88
C SER A 129 57.25 4.17 35.17
N ARG A 130 56.85 3.09 35.86
CA ARG A 130 57.55 2.52 37.06
C ARG A 130 56.67 1.54 37.83
N ASN A 131 57.22 0.35 38.04
CA ASN A 131 57.27 -0.48 39.26
C ASN A 131 56.06 -0.48 40.22
N HIS A 132 55.48 -1.66 40.46
CA HIS A 132 55.65 -2.33 41.75
C HIS A 132 55.27 -3.83 41.68
N GLU A 133 56.26 -4.67 41.94
CA GLU A 133 56.10 -6.08 42.32
C GLU A 133 55.69 -6.21 43.79
N GLU A 134 55.19 -7.42 44.07
CA GLU A 134 55.46 -8.24 45.27
C GLU A 134 54.55 -8.18 46.53
N ASN A 135 53.92 -9.34 46.74
CA ASN A 135 54.05 -10.23 47.89
C ASN A 135 53.09 -10.17 49.10
N ARG A 136 52.70 -11.42 49.45
CA ARG A 136 52.50 -12.03 50.79
C ARG A 136 51.20 -11.67 51.54
N ALA A 137 50.33 -12.62 51.88
CA ALA A 137 50.44 -13.85 52.69
C ALA A 137 49.92 -13.66 54.13
N GLY A 138 49.13 -14.63 54.59
CA GLY A 138 48.66 -14.81 55.98
C GLY A 138 47.17 -14.47 56.14
N GLY A 139 46.29 -15.29 56.74
CA GLY A 139 46.43 -16.49 57.55
C GLY A 139 45.26 -16.52 58.57
N GLY A 140 44.75 -17.72 58.91
CA GLY A 140 43.71 -17.98 59.94
C GLY A 140 42.35 -18.41 59.34
N GLN A 141 41.85 -19.66 59.35
CA GLN A 141 41.59 -20.60 60.48
C GLN A 141 40.80 -19.89 61.60
N VAL A 142 39.62 -20.30 62.10
CA VAL A 142 38.95 -21.60 62.32
C VAL A 142 37.45 -21.33 62.52
N GLY A 143 36.57 -22.26 62.14
CA GLY A 143 35.15 -22.19 62.55
C GLY A 143 34.28 -23.33 62.03
N ARG A 144 34.54 -24.56 62.49
CA ARG A 144 33.64 -25.71 62.33
C ARG A 144 32.28 -25.39 62.97
N HIS A 145 31.21 -25.50 62.20
CA HIS A 145 29.95 -26.05 62.68
C HIS A 145 29.36 -26.94 61.59
N GLN A 146 29.56 -28.24 61.77
CA GLN A 146 28.75 -29.27 61.12
C GLN A 146 27.39 -29.26 61.81
N GLU A 147 26.36 -28.81 61.09
CA GLU A 147 25.01 -29.32 61.28
C GLU A 147 24.61 -30.02 59.99
N GLN A 148 24.89 -31.32 59.96
CA GLN A 148 24.15 -32.27 59.13
C GLN A 148 22.70 -32.27 59.63
N SER A 149 21.85 -31.48 59.01
CA SER A 149 20.43 -31.81 58.92
C SER A 149 20.18 -32.55 57.61
N GLN A 150 19.85 -33.82 57.78
CA GLN A 150 19.31 -34.70 56.76
C GLN A 150 18.06 -34.06 56.16
N VAL A 151 18.09 -33.75 54.87
CA VAL A 151 16.90 -33.71 54.02
C VAL A 151 17.20 -34.57 52.80
N ALA A 152 17.13 -35.88 53.01
CA ALA A 152 17.04 -36.85 51.93
C ALA A 152 15.57 -36.89 51.48
N GLY A 153 15.19 -35.91 50.66
CA GLY A 153 13.88 -35.79 50.03
C GLY A 153 13.88 -34.56 49.15
N ASN A 154 13.57 -34.74 47.85
CA ASN A 154 13.31 -33.69 46.84
C ASN A 154 14.46 -33.25 45.92
N SER A 155 15.42 -34.13 45.60
CA SER A 155 16.36 -33.92 44.47
C SER A 155 15.67 -33.74 43.10
N LYS A 156 14.40 -34.14 42.95
CA LYS A 156 13.63 -33.95 41.71
C LYS A 156 12.92 -32.60 41.62
N GLU A 157 12.52 -32.00 42.74
CA GLU A 157 11.82 -30.70 42.75
C GLU A 157 12.81 -29.55 42.53
N ASP A 158 13.97 -29.59 43.17
CA ASP A 158 15.03 -28.58 43.01
C ASP A 158 15.54 -28.46 41.55
N VAL A 159 15.58 -29.59 40.84
CA VAL A 159 15.98 -29.66 39.43
C VAL A 159 14.86 -29.17 38.49
N HIS A 160 13.59 -29.36 38.86
CA HIS A 160 12.44 -28.83 38.12
C HIS A 160 12.31 -27.31 38.30
N ASP A 161 12.49 -26.82 39.52
CA ASP A 161 12.44 -25.38 39.82
C ASP A 161 13.57 -24.64 39.13
N LYS A 162 14.77 -25.25 39.05
CA LYS A 162 15.88 -24.71 38.27
C LYS A 162 15.55 -24.61 36.78
N PHE A 163 14.93 -25.64 36.20
CA PHE A 163 14.48 -25.61 34.80
C PHE A 163 13.47 -24.49 34.54
N LEU A 164 12.47 -24.34 35.41
CA LEU A 164 11.48 -23.27 35.27
C LEU A 164 12.13 -21.89 35.38
N ARG A 165 13.10 -21.70 36.29
CA ARG A 165 13.89 -20.46 36.37
C ARG A 165 14.74 -20.19 35.15
N ASP A 166 15.32 -21.21 34.53
CA ASP A 166 16.17 -21.06 33.34
C ASP A 166 15.35 -20.80 32.05
N LEU A 167 14.10 -21.28 32.02
CA LEU A 167 13.20 -21.17 30.87
C LEU A 167 12.29 -19.94 30.91
N GLU A 168 11.89 -19.48 32.11
CA GLU A 168 11.09 -18.28 32.33
C GLU A 168 11.62 -17.03 31.58
N PRO A 169 12.90 -16.63 31.71
CA PRO A 169 13.41 -15.44 31.02
C PRO A 169 13.39 -15.58 29.49
N GLN A 170 13.60 -16.78 28.96
CA GLN A 170 13.57 -17.02 27.52
C GLN A 170 12.15 -16.98 26.96
N LEU A 171 11.16 -17.48 27.71
CA LEU A 171 9.74 -17.37 27.34
C LEU A 171 9.24 -15.94 27.42
N VAL A 172 9.69 -15.15 28.41
CA VAL A 172 9.37 -13.72 28.50
C VAL A 172 9.92 -12.99 27.28
N GLU A 173 11.19 -13.22 26.92
CA GLU A 173 11.78 -12.63 25.71
C GLU A 173 11.04 -13.06 24.44
N LEU A 174 10.69 -14.35 24.32
CA LEU A 174 9.97 -14.88 23.16
C LEU A 174 8.58 -14.23 23.03
N LYS A 175 7.88 -14.07 24.15
CA LYS A 175 6.58 -13.40 24.20
C LYS A 175 6.72 -11.93 23.75
N GLU A 176 7.67 -11.20 24.30
CA GLU A 176 7.95 -9.81 23.93
C GLU A 176 8.29 -9.67 22.44
N GLN A 177 9.15 -10.53 21.91
CA GLN A 177 9.46 -10.58 20.49
C GLN A 177 8.22 -10.88 19.65
N SER A 178 7.37 -11.83 20.06
CA SER A 178 6.14 -12.14 19.32
C SER A 178 5.15 -10.96 19.28
N LEU A 179 5.04 -10.21 20.39
CA LEU A 179 4.18 -9.02 20.46
C LEU A 179 4.74 -7.89 19.59
N ALA A 180 6.06 -7.67 19.61
CA ALA A 180 6.73 -6.70 18.76
C ALA A 180 6.59 -7.04 17.27
N LEU A 181 6.78 -8.31 16.90
CA LEU A 181 6.57 -8.81 15.54
C LEU A 181 5.11 -8.64 15.10
N GLY A 182 4.15 -8.97 15.95
CA GLY A 182 2.72 -8.80 15.69
C GLY A 182 2.35 -7.33 15.45
N SER A 183 2.88 -6.42 16.28
CA SER A 183 2.67 -4.98 16.08
C SER A 183 3.33 -4.47 14.80
N ALA A 184 4.54 -4.91 14.48
CA ALA A 184 5.26 -4.52 13.26
C ALA A 184 4.52 -4.98 11.99
N LEU A 185 4.03 -6.22 11.99
CA LEU A 185 3.19 -6.76 10.91
C LEU A 185 1.88 -5.96 10.76
N GLY A 186 1.24 -5.60 11.87
CA GLY A 186 0.05 -4.75 11.87
C GLY A 186 0.31 -3.41 11.17
N THR A 187 1.40 -2.71 11.54
CA THR A 187 1.81 -1.45 10.92
C THR A 187 2.14 -1.60 9.43
N GLN A 188 2.87 -2.65 9.05
CA GLN A 188 3.18 -2.91 7.64
C GLN A 188 1.93 -3.20 6.81
N ASN A 189 0.97 -3.94 7.36
CA ASN A 189 -0.29 -4.24 6.67
C ASN A 189 -1.11 -2.96 6.42
N GLU A 190 -1.16 -2.06 7.41
CA GLU A 190 -1.78 -0.74 7.21
C GLU A 190 -1.04 0.07 6.14
N GLN A 191 0.30 0.08 6.19
CA GLN A 191 1.12 0.78 5.20
C GLN A 191 0.89 0.24 3.78
N LEU A 192 0.79 -1.08 3.62
CA LEU A 192 0.44 -1.73 2.35
C LEU A 192 -0.94 -1.29 1.84
N GLY A 193 -1.95 -1.22 2.71
CA GLY A 193 -3.28 -0.73 2.33
C GLY A 193 -3.27 0.73 1.84
N ARG A 194 -2.47 1.60 2.49
CA ARG A 194 -2.26 2.99 2.03
C ARG A 194 -1.53 3.05 0.70
N LEU A 195 -0.49 2.23 0.52
CA LEU A 195 0.28 2.12 -0.72
C LEU A 195 -0.60 1.67 -1.88
N ASP A 196 -1.38 0.62 -1.72
CA ASP A 196 -2.29 0.11 -2.77
C ASP A 196 -3.30 1.17 -3.21
N SER A 197 -3.92 1.85 -2.24
CA SER A 197 -4.83 2.97 -2.50
C SER A 197 -4.15 4.11 -3.28
N LYS A 198 -2.89 4.42 -2.96
CA LYS A 198 -2.10 5.47 -3.62
C LYS A 198 -1.66 5.06 -5.03
N ILE A 199 -1.22 3.82 -5.21
CA ILE A 199 -0.89 3.24 -6.53
C ILE A 199 -2.11 3.35 -7.44
N GLY A 200 -3.30 2.96 -6.96
CA GLY A 200 -4.54 3.07 -7.71
C GLY A 200 -4.83 4.51 -8.18
N ARG A 201 -4.61 5.51 -7.30
CA ARG A 201 -4.77 6.94 -7.65
C ARG A 201 -3.75 7.40 -8.69
N VAL A 202 -2.46 7.17 -8.44
CA VAL A 202 -1.36 7.56 -9.34
C VAL A 202 -1.57 6.96 -10.73
N HIS A 203 -1.90 5.67 -10.78
CA HIS A 203 -2.11 4.95 -12.04
C HIS A 203 -3.30 5.51 -12.82
N HIS A 204 -4.44 5.74 -12.15
CA HIS A 204 -5.62 6.37 -12.77
C HIS A 204 -5.30 7.75 -13.33
N ASP A 205 -4.56 8.53 -12.57
CA ASP A 205 -4.20 9.89 -12.95
C ASP A 205 -3.15 9.95 -14.07
N MET A 206 -2.21 9.03 -14.08
CA MET A 206 -1.24 8.86 -15.16
C MET A 206 -1.93 8.47 -16.47
N LYS A 207 -2.95 7.60 -16.43
CA LYS A 207 -3.78 7.29 -17.60
C LYS A 207 -4.43 8.53 -18.20
N LYS A 208 -5.05 9.38 -17.36
CA LYS A 208 -5.66 10.65 -17.82
C LYS A 208 -4.63 11.55 -18.51
N VAL A 209 -3.45 11.69 -17.91
CA VAL A 209 -2.34 12.49 -18.48
C VAL A 209 -1.92 11.93 -19.84
N GLY A 210 -1.75 10.61 -19.96
CA GLY A 210 -1.40 9.97 -21.23
C GLY A 210 -2.43 10.20 -22.33
N ILE A 211 -3.73 10.08 -22.02
CA ILE A 211 -4.81 10.33 -22.98
C ILE A 211 -4.83 11.79 -23.42
N GLN A 212 -4.70 12.74 -22.48
CA GLN A 212 -4.66 14.16 -22.78
C GLN A 212 -3.42 14.54 -23.61
N ALA A 213 -2.25 13.97 -23.30
CA ALA A 213 -1.02 14.20 -24.05
C ALA A 213 -1.12 13.69 -25.49
N ASN A 214 -1.64 12.49 -25.70
CA ASN A 214 -1.86 11.92 -27.04
C ASN A 214 -2.81 12.79 -27.87
N LYS A 215 -3.86 13.34 -27.24
CA LYS A 215 -4.78 14.26 -27.89
C LYS A 215 -4.10 15.56 -28.33
N LEU A 216 -3.26 16.16 -27.47
CA LEU A 216 -2.53 17.38 -27.82
C LEU A 216 -1.47 17.16 -28.91
N ALA A 217 -0.91 15.95 -28.99
CA ALA A 217 0.04 15.58 -30.05
C ALA A 217 -0.64 15.39 -31.43
N GLY A 218 -1.96 15.52 -31.53
CA GLY A 218 -2.68 15.45 -32.80
C GLY A 218 -2.70 14.06 -33.46
N ARG A 219 -2.33 13.00 -32.72
CA ARG A 219 -2.41 11.63 -33.22
C ARG A 219 -3.88 11.24 -33.40
N LYS A 220 -4.28 10.90 -34.62
CA LYS A 220 -5.58 10.30 -34.90
C LYS A 220 -5.56 8.86 -34.37
N ILE A 221 -6.16 8.65 -33.21
CA ILE A 221 -6.35 7.31 -32.65
C ILE A 221 -7.59 6.70 -33.31
N PRO A 222 -7.51 5.49 -33.89
CA PRO A 222 -8.66 4.86 -34.54
C PRO A 222 -9.75 4.56 -33.51
N VAL A 223 -11.01 4.63 -33.93
CA VAL A 223 -12.16 4.22 -33.11
C VAL A 223 -12.56 2.81 -33.51
N VAL A 224 -12.54 1.88 -32.56
CA VAL A 224 -12.74 0.45 -32.80
C VAL A 224 -14.02 -0.01 -32.12
N PHE A 225 -14.96 -0.56 -32.87
CA PHE A 225 -16.16 -1.21 -32.32
C PHE A 225 -15.77 -2.48 -31.57
N ARG A 226 -16.40 -2.73 -30.42
CA ARG A 226 -16.11 -3.91 -29.59
C ARG A 226 -17.29 -4.85 -29.48
N PHE A 227 -18.41 -4.38 -28.93
CA PHE A 227 -19.59 -5.21 -28.68
C PHE A 227 -20.82 -4.33 -28.43
N ARG A 228 -22.01 -4.95 -28.46
CA ARG A 228 -23.28 -4.34 -28.05
C ARG A 228 -23.55 -4.57 -26.57
N CYS A 229 -24.01 -3.53 -25.87
CA CYS A 229 -24.24 -3.59 -24.44
C CYS A 229 -25.49 -2.81 -23.98
N ALA A 230 -25.91 -3.10 -22.75
CA ALA A 230 -26.87 -2.29 -22.01
C ALA A 230 -26.30 -1.97 -20.62
N PHE A 231 -26.64 -0.81 -20.07
CA PHE A 231 -26.19 -0.38 -18.75
C PHE A 231 -27.31 -0.57 -17.74
N GLN A 232 -27.12 -1.43 -16.74
CA GLN A 232 -28.02 -1.56 -15.60
C GLN A 232 -27.40 -0.88 -14.37
N GLU A 233 -28.06 0.13 -13.81
CA GLU A 233 -27.61 0.72 -12.55
C GLU A 233 -27.88 -0.25 -11.38
N VAL A 234 -26.87 -0.44 -10.53
CA VAL A 234 -26.84 -1.55 -9.57
C VAL A 234 -27.91 -1.42 -8.47
N ASN A 235 -28.18 -0.21 -7.98
CA ASN A 235 -29.08 0.00 -6.84
C ASN A 235 -30.55 -0.05 -7.26
N THR A 236 -30.89 0.69 -8.30
CA THR A 236 -32.25 0.80 -8.85
C THR A 236 -32.61 -0.38 -9.74
N ARG A 237 -31.63 -1.14 -10.23
CA ARG A 237 -31.79 -2.23 -11.20
C ARG A 237 -32.38 -1.81 -12.55
N ARG A 238 -32.47 -0.50 -12.79
CA ARG A 238 -33.00 0.07 -14.02
C ARG A 238 -31.93 0.19 -15.07
N PHE A 239 -32.33 0.00 -16.31
CA PHE A 239 -31.51 0.21 -17.48
C PHE A 239 -31.49 1.68 -17.88
N LEU A 240 -30.30 2.12 -18.29
CA LEU A 240 -30.10 3.40 -18.97
C LEU A 240 -30.79 3.35 -20.32
N ARG A 241 -31.51 4.42 -20.65
CA ARG A 241 -32.30 4.53 -21.86
C ARG A 241 -32.08 5.89 -22.51
N ASP A 242 -31.92 5.86 -23.82
CA ASP A 242 -32.03 7.02 -24.70
C ASP A 242 -33.52 7.37 -24.93
N VAL A 243 -33.94 8.48 -24.34
CA VAL A 243 -35.28 9.05 -24.50
C VAL A 243 -35.11 10.41 -25.15
N GLU A 244 -35.15 10.45 -26.49
CA GLU A 244 -35.04 11.69 -27.27
C GLU A 244 -33.75 12.49 -26.97
N GLY A 245 -32.62 11.78 -26.78
CA GLY A 245 -31.33 12.37 -26.44
C GLY A 245 -31.12 12.61 -24.95
N GLU A 246 -32.10 12.29 -24.11
CA GLU A 246 -31.95 12.24 -22.65
C GLU A 246 -31.47 10.85 -22.21
N ALA A 247 -30.44 10.81 -21.36
CA ALA A 247 -29.92 9.57 -20.79
C ALA A 247 -30.57 9.31 -19.42
N LEU A 248 -31.65 8.52 -19.39
CA LEU A 248 -32.49 8.32 -18.21
C LEU A 248 -32.47 6.87 -17.73
N LEU A 249 -32.54 6.67 -16.41
CA LEU A 249 -32.82 5.35 -15.83
C LEU A 249 -34.33 5.17 -15.74
N GLY A 250 -34.89 4.21 -16.47
CA GLY A 250 -36.35 4.09 -16.52
C GLY A 250 -36.92 2.73 -16.92
N ALA A 251 -36.11 1.78 -17.39
CA ALA A 251 -36.62 0.48 -17.82
C ALA A 251 -36.15 -0.63 -16.88
N ASP A 252 -37.06 -1.47 -16.41
CA ASP A 252 -36.70 -2.61 -15.54
C ASP A 252 -36.15 -3.81 -16.34
N VAL A 253 -36.38 -3.82 -17.65
CA VAL A 253 -35.86 -4.78 -18.63
C VAL A 253 -35.25 -4.05 -19.82
N VAL A 254 -34.41 -4.72 -20.61
CA VAL A 254 -33.84 -4.13 -21.83
C VAL A 254 -34.96 -3.90 -22.85
N VAL A 255 -35.22 -2.64 -23.19
CA VAL A 255 -36.25 -2.22 -24.16
C VAL A 255 -35.63 -1.32 -25.23
N ASP A 256 -36.43 -0.89 -26.20
CA ASP A 256 -36.00 0.08 -27.21
C ASP A 256 -35.39 1.34 -26.57
N GLY A 257 -34.18 1.69 -27.02
CA GLY A 257 -33.36 2.78 -26.49
C GLY A 257 -32.41 2.39 -25.35
N CYS A 258 -32.41 1.15 -24.86
CA CYS A 258 -31.47 0.69 -23.82
C CYS A 258 -30.15 0.12 -24.37
N THR A 259 -30.07 -0.08 -25.69
CA THR A 259 -28.93 -0.73 -26.33
C THR A 259 -27.93 0.28 -26.87
N PHE A 260 -26.66 0.04 -26.57
CA PHE A 260 -25.53 0.84 -27.00
C PHE A 260 -24.46 -0.01 -27.66
N ARG A 261 -23.75 0.55 -28.63
CA ARG A 261 -22.54 0.00 -29.21
C ARG A 261 -21.34 0.57 -28.48
N ALA A 262 -20.50 -0.32 -27.93
CA ALA A 262 -19.28 0.06 -27.23
C ALA A 262 -18.12 0.19 -28.23
N TYR A 263 -17.40 1.31 -28.13
CA TYR A 263 -16.23 1.62 -28.92
C TYR A 263 -15.04 1.94 -28.02
N THR A 264 -13.83 1.60 -28.43
CA THR A 264 -12.59 2.04 -27.78
C THR A 264 -11.80 2.98 -28.69
N MET A 265 -11.02 3.88 -28.10
CA MET A 265 -10.03 4.65 -28.86
C MET A 265 -8.71 3.87 -29.00
N GLY A 266 -8.58 3.07 -30.06
CA GLY A 266 -7.43 2.21 -30.30
C GLY A 266 -7.61 0.80 -29.74
N ASP A 267 -6.59 -0.04 -29.95
CA ASP A 267 -6.68 -1.48 -29.70
C ASP A 267 -6.59 -1.85 -28.21
N ASP A 268 -5.93 -1.03 -27.38
CA ASP A 268 -5.71 -1.30 -25.94
C ASP A 268 -6.09 -0.11 -25.05
N SER A 269 -7.11 0.65 -25.44
CA SER A 269 -7.52 1.83 -24.67
C SER A 269 -8.62 1.53 -23.68
N ASP A 270 -8.39 1.93 -22.43
CA ASP A 270 -9.40 1.97 -21.37
C ASP A 270 -10.44 3.10 -21.57
N VAL A 271 -10.37 3.84 -22.69
CA VAL A 271 -11.31 4.90 -23.01
C VAL A 271 -12.39 4.38 -23.93
N TRP A 272 -13.61 4.40 -23.40
CA TRP A 272 -14.81 3.88 -24.02
C TRP A 272 -15.74 5.00 -24.48
N GLY A 273 -16.39 4.77 -25.60
CA GLY A 273 -17.50 5.56 -26.12
C GLY A 273 -18.68 4.65 -26.37
N PHE A 274 -19.89 5.14 -26.10
CA PHE A 274 -21.11 4.33 -26.18
C PHE A 274 -22.10 5.01 -27.10
N GLN A 275 -22.39 4.41 -28.25
CA GLN A 275 -23.34 4.96 -29.23
C GLN A 275 -24.70 4.29 -29.07
N SER A 276 -25.75 5.07 -28.89
CA SER A 276 -27.13 4.55 -28.86
C SER A 276 -27.49 3.97 -30.22
N GLU A 277 -28.01 2.74 -30.24
CA GLU A 277 -28.51 2.14 -31.48
C GLU A 277 -29.77 2.81 -31.99
N LYS A 278 -30.52 3.47 -31.10
CA LYS A 278 -31.78 4.15 -31.44
C LYS A 278 -31.55 5.45 -32.19
N SER A 279 -30.71 6.33 -31.64
CA SER A 279 -30.47 7.66 -32.21
C SER A 279 -29.20 7.75 -33.05
N SER A 280 -28.34 6.73 -33.03
CA SER A 280 -26.98 6.77 -33.57
C SER A 280 -26.09 7.87 -32.96
N ASN A 281 -26.49 8.46 -31.84
CA ASN A 281 -25.69 9.44 -31.11
C ASN A 281 -24.92 8.79 -29.97
N PHE A 282 -23.75 9.33 -29.67
CA PHE A 282 -22.93 8.97 -28.52
C PHE A 282 -23.53 9.51 -27.22
N LEU A 283 -23.51 8.64 -26.22
CA LEU A 283 -23.64 8.97 -24.82
C LEU A 283 -22.46 9.87 -24.43
N GLY A 284 -22.76 10.97 -23.77
CA GLY A 284 -21.79 11.94 -23.32
C GLY A 284 -22.36 12.82 -22.23
N ILE A 285 -21.66 13.92 -21.94
CA ILE A 285 -22.08 14.91 -20.98
C ILE A 285 -22.24 16.27 -21.65
N ASN A 286 -23.24 17.03 -21.23
CA ASN A 286 -23.37 18.42 -21.69
C ASN A 286 -22.53 19.38 -20.83
N ARG A 287 -22.49 20.66 -21.23
CA ARG A 287 -21.77 21.72 -20.49
C ARG A 287 -22.20 21.90 -19.04
N TYR A 288 -23.41 21.45 -18.68
CA TYR A 288 -23.94 21.52 -17.32
C TYR A 288 -23.67 20.26 -16.52
N GLY A 289 -22.94 19.28 -17.07
CA GLY A 289 -22.62 18.02 -16.40
C GLY A 289 -23.80 17.05 -16.31
N ASN A 290 -24.83 17.20 -17.15
CA ASN A 290 -25.89 16.21 -17.28
C ASN A 290 -25.51 15.20 -18.36
N LEU A 291 -25.83 13.93 -18.11
CA LEU A 291 -25.64 12.85 -19.07
C LEU A 291 -26.68 12.97 -20.20
N LYS A 292 -26.25 12.88 -21.46
CA LYS A 292 -27.08 13.03 -22.67
C LYS A 292 -26.65 12.06 -23.76
N VAL A 293 -27.53 11.77 -24.71
CA VAL A 293 -27.25 10.94 -25.89
C VAL A 293 -27.38 11.82 -27.14
N GLN A 294 -26.45 12.75 -27.30
CA GLN A 294 -26.50 13.80 -28.33
C GLN A 294 -25.18 13.99 -29.08
N GLY A 295 -24.13 13.25 -28.73
CA GLY A 295 -22.83 13.37 -29.38
C GLY A 295 -22.88 12.81 -30.81
N ALA A 296 -22.66 13.63 -31.83
CA ALA A 296 -22.60 13.14 -33.21
C ALA A 296 -21.37 12.24 -33.46
N ASP A 297 -20.30 12.46 -32.68
CA ASP A 297 -19.01 11.79 -32.81
C ASP A 297 -18.45 11.41 -31.44
N PHE A 298 -17.46 10.53 -31.43
CA PHE A 298 -16.74 10.11 -30.22
C PHE A 298 -15.69 11.14 -29.76
N ASN A 299 -16.18 12.32 -29.39
CA ASN A 299 -15.38 13.42 -28.89
C ASN A 299 -15.17 13.31 -27.38
N SER A 300 -14.55 14.33 -26.78
CA SER A 300 -14.02 14.20 -25.42
C SER A 300 -15.09 14.19 -24.32
N TYR A 301 -16.30 14.68 -24.60
CA TYR A 301 -17.41 14.61 -23.65
C TYR A 301 -18.12 13.25 -23.67
N GLU A 302 -17.83 12.45 -24.69
CA GLU A 302 -18.35 11.11 -24.96
C GLU A 302 -17.36 10.02 -24.52
N GLN A 303 -16.22 10.44 -23.94
CA GLN A 303 -15.12 9.57 -23.48
C GLN A 303 -15.23 9.25 -22.00
N PHE A 304 -15.40 7.95 -21.72
CA PHE A 304 -15.52 7.39 -20.38
C PHE A 304 -14.39 6.41 -20.09
N LEU A 305 -13.81 6.49 -18.89
CA LEU A 305 -13.03 5.39 -18.35
C LEU A 305 -13.96 4.41 -17.66
N VAL A 306 -13.76 3.12 -17.95
CA VAL A 306 -14.56 2.02 -17.42
C VAL A 306 -13.62 0.98 -16.84
N GLU A 307 -13.80 0.64 -15.57
CA GLU A 307 -13.03 -0.43 -14.92
C GLU A 307 -13.62 -1.80 -15.29
N ALA A 308 -12.75 -2.77 -15.58
CA ALA A 308 -13.14 -4.17 -15.85
C ALA A 308 -13.54 -4.89 -14.55
N LYS A 309 -14.73 -4.57 -14.03
CA LYS A 309 -15.33 -5.17 -12.83
C LYS A 309 -16.79 -5.54 -13.11
N THR A 310 -17.35 -6.43 -12.29
CA THR A 310 -18.76 -6.85 -12.37
C THR A 310 -19.75 -5.69 -12.23
N SER A 311 -19.36 -4.66 -11.49
CA SER A 311 -20.00 -3.35 -11.47
C SER A 311 -18.93 -2.27 -11.55
N THR A 312 -19.16 -1.25 -12.37
CA THR A 312 -18.15 -0.26 -12.69
C THR A 312 -18.72 1.16 -12.63
N PRO A 313 -18.03 2.12 -12.01
CA PRO A 313 -18.38 3.52 -12.12
C PRO A 313 -17.93 4.08 -13.47
N LEU A 314 -18.71 4.99 -14.05
CA LEU A 314 -18.33 5.68 -15.28
C LEU A 314 -17.64 7.00 -14.96
N PHE A 315 -16.45 7.21 -15.52
CA PHE A 315 -15.69 8.45 -15.35
C PHE A 315 -15.55 9.20 -16.67
N CYS A 316 -16.16 10.38 -16.81
CA CYS A 316 -15.94 11.22 -17.98
C CYS A 316 -14.64 12.02 -17.84
N LEU A 317 -13.79 12.01 -18.87
CA LEU A 317 -12.50 12.71 -18.85
C LEU A 317 -12.61 14.24 -18.96
N SER A 318 -13.64 14.73 -19.64
CA SER A 318 -13.71 16.15 -20.05
C SER A 318 -14.59 17.04 -19.18
N SER A 319 -15.27 16.49 -18.18
CA SER A 319 -16.05 17.29 -17.23
C SER A 319 -15.16 18.18 -16.35
N TYR A 320 -15.79 19.15 -15.68
CA TYR A 320 -15.15 19.97 -14.63
C TYR A 320 -13.82 20.61 -15.07
N PHE A 321 -13.82 21.26 -16.24
CA PHE A 321 -12.64 21.96 -16.77
C PHE A 321 -11.42 21.03 -16.95
N GLY A 322 -11.66 19.80 -17.41
CA GLY A 322 -10.61 18.80 -17.67
C GLY A 322 -10.09 18.06 -16.43
N LEU A 323 -10.74 18.24 -15.27
CA LEU A 323 -10.48 17.44 -14.08
C LEU A 323 -11.16 16.05 -14.15
N GLY A 324 -12.12 15.91 -15.06
CA GLY A 324 -12.96 14.73 -15.17
C GLY A 324 -13.95 14.60 -14.01
N GLY A 325 -14.76 13.55 -14.04
CA GLY A 325 -15.93 13.47 -13.17
C GLY A 325 -16.63 12.14 -13.22
N TRP A 326 -17.19 11.76 -12.07
CA TRP A 326 -17.92 10.52 -11.89
C TRP A 326 -19.40 10.71 -12.21
N VAL A 327 -19.99 9.78 -12.96
CA VAL A 327 -21.44 9.72 -13.13
C VAL A 327 -22.09 9.37 -11.80
N THR A 328 -23.15 10.10 -11.41
CA THR A 328 -23.93 9.87 -10.20
C THR A 328 -25.42 10.12 -10.43
N LEU A 329 -26.26 9.59 -9.54
CA LEU A 329 -27.69 9.82 -9.53
C LEU A 329 -28.00 11.21 -8.98
N ARG A 330 -28.96 11.90 -9.60
CA ARG A 330 -29.34 13.27 -9.23
C ARG A 330 -30.27 13.28 -8.01
N GLY A 331 -29.70 13.08 -6.83
CA GLY A 331 -30.36 13.28 -5.54
C GLY A 331 -31.63 12.44 -5.30
N PRO A 332 -32.22 12.52 -4.10
CA PRO A 332 -33.36 11.68 -3.71
C PRO A 332 -34.67 12.02 -4.43
N SER A 333 -34.80 13.25 -4.96
CA SER A 333 -36.03 13.72 -5.62
C SER A 333 -36.09 13.36 -7.11
N ASN A 334 -35.00 12.91 -7.74
CA ASN A 334 -34.96 12.61 -9.17
C ASN A 334 -34.07 11.41 -9.49
N THR A 335 -34.51 10.23 -9.03
CA THR A 335 -33.80 8.95 -9.14
C THR A 335 -33.50 8.50 -10.57
N ASN A 336 -34.09 9.15 -11.58
CA ASN A 336 -33.97 8.74 -12.97
C ASN A 336 -32.92 9.55 -13.74
N ASN A 337 -32.47 10.68 -13.19
CA ASN A 337 -31.54 11.58 -13.86
C ASN A 337 -30.10 11.32 -13.42
N LEU A 338 -29.20 11.32 -14.40
CA LEU A 338 -27.76 11.16 -14.18
C LEU A 338 -27.03 12.49 -14.37
N THR A 339 -26.13 12.78 -13.45
CA THR A 339 -25.28 13.97 -13.46
C THR A 339 -23.82 13.59 -13.19
N ILE A 340 -22.91 14.54 -13.28
CA ILE A 340 -21.49 14.34 -13.02
C ILE A 340 -21.12 15.08 -11.74
N ILE A 341 -20.40 14.42 -10.86
CA ILE A 341 -19.70 15.02 -9.71
C ILE A 341 -18.21 15.08 -9.97
N ARG A 342 -17.52 16.00 -9.28
CA ARG A 342 -16.08 16.24 -9.47
C ARG A 342 -15.29 14.94 -9.30
N GLY A 343 -14.36 14.69 -10.22
CA GLY A 343 -13.59 13.45 -10.34
C GLY A 343 -12.49 13.23 -9.30
N THR A 344 -12.77 13.47 -8.01
CA THR A 344 -11.83 13.21 -6.92
C THR A 344 -12.02 11.78 -6.38
N PRO A 345 -11.01 11.20 -5.70
CA PRO A 345 -11.12 9.88 -5.09
C PRO A 345 -12.24 9.79 -4.05
N GLU A 346 -12.46 10.85 -3.27
CA GLU A 346 -13.47 10.90 -2.20
C GLU A 346 -14.88 10.83 -2.77
N ASN A 347 -15.09 11.46 -3.93
CA ASN A 347 -16.36 11.45 -4.63
C ASN A 347 -16.63 10.13 -5.37
N LYS A 348 -15.62 9.28 -5.57
CA LYS A 348 -15.81 7.98 -6.25
C LYS A 348 -16.81 7.09 -5.53
N ALA A 349 -16.84 7.14 -4.19
CA ALA A 349 -17.80 6.38 -3.39
C ALA A 349 -19.26 6.81 -3.62
N GLN A 350 -19.48 8.04 -4.11
CA GLN A 350 -20.81 8.57 -4.45
C GLN A 350 -21.17 8.34 -5.92
N ALA A 351 -20.30 7.70 -6.70
CA ALA A 351 -20.56 7.39 -8.10
C ALA A 351 -21.66 6.34 -8.25
N ALA A 352 -22.50 6.52 -9.26
CA ALA A 352 -23.41 5.47 -9.69
C ALA A 352 -22.60 4.31 -10.27
N HIS A 353 -22.98 3.09 -9.89
CA HIS A 353 -22.33 1.87 -10.35
C HIS A 353 -23.22 1.19 -11.38
N PHE A 354 -22.61 0.78 -12.50
CA PHE A 354 -23.31 0.15 -13.60
C PHE A 354 -22.78 -1.25 -13.81
N ARG A 355 -23.70 -2.18 -14.04
CA ARG A 355 -23.39 -3.47 -14.66
C ARG A 355 -23.54 -3.30 -16.17
N ILE A 356 -22.47 -3.52 -16.90
CA ILE A 356 -22.49 -3.53 -18.36
C ILE A 356 -22.86 -4.94 -18.80
N VAL A 357 -24.06 -5.09 -19.35
CA VAL A 357 -24.57 -6.38 -19.83
C VAL A 357 -24.16 -6.51 -21.29
N ASN A 358 -23.33 -7.51 -21.59
CA ASN A 358 -23.00 -7.87 -22.97
C ASN A 358 -24.21 -8.55 -23.61
N LEU A 359 -24.70 -7.99 -24.72
CA LEU A 359 -25.90 -8.50 -25.40
C LEU A 359 -25.57 -9.55 -26.47
N GLU A 360 -24.29 -9.79 -26.74
CA GLU A 360 -23.83 -10.76 -27.73
C GLU A 360 -23.47 -12.12 -27.11
N GLU A 361 -23.13 -12.16 -25.81
CA GLU A 361 -22.76 -13.39 -25.07
C GLU A 361 -23.90 -14.42 -24.96
N GLY A 362 -25.15 -14.02 -25.20
CA GLY A 362 -26.30 -14.93 -25.19
C GLY A 362 -26.59 -15.63 -26.52
N LEU A 363 -25.86 -15.32 -27.60
CA LEU A 363 -26.13 -15.86 -28.94
C LEU A 363 -25.21 -17.03 -29.33
N THR A 364 -24.15 -17.30 -28.58
CA THR A 364 -23.16 -18.34 -28.91
C THR A 364 -23.43 -19.69 -28.26
N THR A 365 -24.43 -19.82 -27.39
CA THR A 365 -24.70 -21.07 -26.66
C THR A 365 -25.66 -22.04 -27.37
N ASP A 366 -26.24 -21.65 -28.51
CA ASP A 366 -27.23 -22.45 -29.25
C ASP A 366 -26.69 -23.11 -30.54
N GLN A 367 -25.36 -23.19 -30.74
CA GLN A 367 -24.76 -23.88 -31.89
C GLN A 367 -23.87 -25.10 -31.54
N GLU A 368 -23.84 -25.53 -30.28
CA GLU A 368 -23.17 -26.77 -29.87
C GLU A 368 -24.07 -27.68 -29.02
N ASN A 369 -25.28 -27.98 -29.52
CA ASN A 369 -26.04 -29.17 -29.09
C ASN A 369 -26.67 -29.88 -30.28
#